data_AF-A0A0H5C7D8-F1
#
_entry.id   AF-A0A0H5C7D8-F1
#
_cell.length_a   1.000
_cell.length_b   1.000
_cell.length_c   1.000
_cell.angle_alpha   90.00
_cell.angle_beta   90.00
_cell.angle_gamma   90.00
#
_symmetry.space_group_name_H-M   'P 1'
#
loop_
_entity.id
_entity.type
_entity.pdbx_description
1 polymer ?
#
loop_
_entity_poly.entity_id
_entity_poly.type
_entity_poly.pdbx_seq_one_letter_code
_entity_poly.pdbx_strand_id
1 'polypeptide(L)'
;MAPAISIESFEEQLPGFLINLSRQPNVQNPLVKHHPGSPSTLQFTTTVSENLQYVIMVTYHSSYLTPVVYFRTCRRVDDGWMLAYDCSSVRSHCSIEEFRGSNWAFIHPCDTDELILNGSLVSWASIYLQPLLPLVSTAWM
;
A
#
# COMPACT_ATOMS: atom_id res chain seq x y z
N MET A 1 -12.10 6.69 19.51
CA MET A 1 -12.55 7.22 18.21
C MET A 1 -12.86 6.02 17.33
N ALA A 2 -13.95 6.03 16.55
CA ALA A 2 -14.22 4.93 15.62
C ALA A 2 -13.25 5.04 14.42
N PRO A 3 -12.77 3.92 13.85
CA PRO A 3 -11.85 3.98 12.72
C PRO A 3 -12.54 4.56 11.50
N ALA A 4 -11.81 5.34 10.70
CA ALA A 4 -12.34 5.90 9.46
C ALA A 4 -12.77 4.80 8.47
N ILE A 5 -12.04 3.68 8.42
CA ILE A 5 -12.35 2.50 7.61
C ILE A 5 -12.36 1.28 8.54
N SER A 6 -13.50 0.62 8.72
CA SER A 6 -13.55 -0.64 9.48
C SER A 6 -12.94 -1.80 8.69
N ILE A 7 -12.63 -2.91 9.35
CA ILE A 7 -12.12 -4.11 8.66
C ILE A 7 -13.14 -4.65 7.66
N GLU A 8 -14.43 -4.65 7.99
CA GLU A 8 -15.50 -5.10 7.09
C GLU A 8 -15.56 -4.20 5.85
N SER A 9 -15.51 -2.88 6.05
CA SER A 9 -15.51 -1.91 4.95
C SER A 9 -14.25 -2.03 4.08
N PHE A 10 -13.09 -2.32 4.68
CA PHE A 10 -11.86 -2.60 3.95
C PHE A 10 -12.01 -3.84 3.06
N GLU A 11 -12.50 -4.95 3.61
CA GLU A 11 -12.70 -6.20 2.88
C GLU A 11 -13.73 -6.04 1.75
N GLU A 12 -14.82 -5.29 1.98
CA GLU A 12 -15.83 -5.00 0.96
C GLU A 12 -15.30 -4.14 -0.19
N GLN A 13 -14.44 -3.16 0.09
CA GLN A 13 -13.90 -2.23 -0.91
C GLN A 13 -12.71 -2.80 -1.70
N LEU A 14 -12.01 -3.82 -1.17
CA LEU A 14 -10.81 -4.40 -1.76
C LEU A 14 -10.97 -4.84 -3.24
N PRO A 15 -12.04 -5.55 -3.64
CA PRO A 15 -12.21 -5.95 -5.04
C PRO A 15 -12.35 -4.77 -6.00
N GLY A 16 -13.11 -3.74 -5.64
CA GLY A 16 -13.26 -2.52 -6.43
C GLY A 16 -11.94 -1.74 -6.52
N PHE A 17 -11.22 -1.67 -5.41
CA PHE A 17 -9.90 -1.05 -5.34
C PHE A 17 -8.87 -1.77 -6.23
N LEU A 18 -8.88 -3.10 -6.23
CA LEU A 18 -8.04 -3.94 -7.11
C LEU A 18 -8.29 -3.62 -8.59
N ILE A 19 -9.55 -3.51 -9.01
CA ILE A 19 -9.91 -3.16 -10.40
C ILE A 19 -9.33 -1.79 -10.78
N ASN A 20 -9.45 -0.79 -9.90
CA ASN A 20 -8.94 0.55 -10.15
C ASN A 20 -7.40 0.59 -10.22
N LEU A 21 -6.72 -0.15 -9.35
CA LEU A 21 -5.27 -0.29 -9.40
C LEU A 21 -4.81 -1.00 -10.68
N SER A 22 -5.56 -2.00 -11.13
CA SER A 22 -5.21 -2.75 -12.36
C SER A 22 -5.28 -1.91 -13.62
N ARG A 23 -5.95 -0.75 -13.57
CA ARG A 23 -6.02 0.22 -14.67
C ARG A 23 -4.87 1.22 -14.67
N GLN A 24 -4.06 1.25 -13.61
CA GLN A 24 -2.93 2.18 -13.53
C GLN A 24 -1.76 1.65 -14.37
N PRO A 25 -1.19 2.47 -15.28
CA PRO A 25 -0.19 2.00 -16.25
C PRO A 25 1.14 1.58 -15.61
N ASN A 26 1.43 2.09 -14.42
CA ASN A 26 2.65 1.81 -13.65
C ASN A 26 2.44 0.74 -12.57
N VAL A 27 1.28 0.09 -12.51
CA VAL A 27 0.98 -1.02 -11.59
C VAL A 27 1.07 -2.35 -12.32
N GLN A 28 1.74 -3.32 -11.69
CA GLN A 28 1.98 -4.65 -12.23
C GLN A 28 1.55 -5.70 -11.22
N ASN A 29 0.96 -6.79 -11.73
CA ASN A 29 0.58 -7.98 -10.97
C ASN A 29 -0.24 -7.70 -9.70
N PRO A 30 -1.28 -6.85 -9.73
CA PRO A 30 -2.11 -6.61 -8.56
C PRO A 30 -2.90 -7.89 -8.21
N LEU A 31 -2.84 -8.30 -6.95
CA LEU A 31 -3.43 -9.55 -6.47
C LEU A 31 -3.92 -9.38 -5.03
N VAL A 32 -5.14 -9.85 -4.76
CA VAL A 32 -5.64 -10.04 -3.39
C VAL A 32 -5.37 -11.47 -2.94
N LYS A 33 -4.81 -11.62 -1.74
CA LYS A 33 -4.61 -12.90 -1.06
C LYS A 33 -5.45 -12.92 0.21
N HIS A 34 -6.27 -13.96 0.33
CA HIS A 34 -7.07 -14.21 1.52
C HIS A 34 -6.32 -15.16 2.45
N HIS A 35 -6.36 -14.86 3.75
CA HIS A 35 -5.67 -15.62 4.77
C HIS A 35 -6.67 -16.03 5.86
N PRO A 36 -6.87 -17.32 6.14
CA PRO A 36 -7.76 -17.74 7.21
C PRO A 36 -7.37 -17.11 8.55
N GLY A 37 -8.31 -16.45 9.21
CA GLY A 37 -8.07 -15.80 10.51
C GLY A 37 -7.18 -14.56 10.47
N SER A 38 -6.98 -13.95 9.30
CA SER A 38 -6.23 -12.70 9.15
C SER A 38 -6.87 -11.80 8.09
N PRO A 39 -6.66 -10.48 8.17
CA PRO A 39 -7.10 -9.59 7.11
C PRO A 39 -6.50 -9.98 5.75
N SER A 40 -7.27 -9.73 4.69
CA SER A 40 -6.80 -9.90 3.33
C SER A 40 -5.61 -8.97 3.06
N THR A 41 -4.75 -9.38 2.14
CA THR A 41 -3.62 -8.57 1.68
C THR A 41 -3.76 -8.32 0.19
N LEU A 42 -3.69 -7.06 -0.21
CA LEU A 42 -3.51 -6.66 -1.61
C LEU A 42 -2.02 -6.45 -1.86
N GLN A 43 -1.47 -7.09 -2.88
CA GLN A 43 -0.07 -6.94 -3.28
C GLN A 43 0.03 -6.52 -4.74
N PHE A 44 0.95 -5.62 -5.04
CA PHE A 44 1.26 -5.20 -6.40
C PHE A 44 2.69 -4.66 -6.49
N THR A 45 3.22 -4.56 -7.70
CA THR A 45 4.50 -3.88 -7.96
C THR A 45 4.23 -2.58 -8.70
N THR A 46 4.94 -1.52 -8.37
CA THR A 46 4.96 -0.31 -9.17
C THR A 46 6.36 0.05 -9.65
N THR A 47 6.44 0.51 -10.90
CA THR A 47 7.69 1.01 -11.47
C THR A 47 7.68 2.53 -11.46
N VAL A 48 8.63 3.12 -10.72
CA VAL A 48 8.76 4.58 -10.58
C VAL A 48 9.73 5.13 -11.63
N SER A 49 10.80 4.38 -11.92
CA SER A 49 11.75 4.66 -12.98
C SER A 49 12.39 3.37 -13.48
N GLU A 50 13.23 3.45 -14.52
CA GLU A 50 14.04 2.33 -15.01
C GLU A 50 14.90 1.65 -13.93
N ASN A 51 15.25 2.39 -12.87
CA ASN A 51 16.16 1.94 -11.82
C ASN A 51 15.46 1.72 -10.48
N LEU A 52 14.14 1.96 -10.38
CA LEU A 52 13.41 1.95 -9.12
C LEU A 52 12.01 1.34 -9.26
N GLN A 53 11.78 0.30 -8.47
CA GLN A 53 10.48 -0.34 -8.29
C GLN A 53 10.12 -0.43 -6.80
N TYR A 54 8.82 -0.48 -6.52
CA TYR A 54 8.30 -0.82 -5.20
C TYR A 54 7.44 -2.07 -5.28
N VAL A 55 7.67 -3.02 -4.37
CA VAL A 55 6.72 -4.09 -4.07
C VAL A 55 5.88 -3.62 -2.91
N ILE A 56 4.58 -3.43 -3.12
CA ILE A 56 3.66 -2.82 -2.16
C ILE A 56 2.68 -3.88 -1.67
N MET A 57 2.40 -3.85 -0.37
CA MET A 57 1.36 -4.63 0.27
C MET A 57 0.46 -3.71 1.10
N VAL A 58 -0.84 -3.78 0.83
CA VAL A 58 -1.88 -3.13 1.61
C VAL A 58 -2.64 -4.19 2.40
N THR A 59 -2.84 -3.97 3.69
CA THR A 59 -3.62 -4.84 4.57
C THR A 59 -4.24 -4.04 5.70
N TYR A 60 -5.03 -4.67 6.57
CA TYR A 60 -5.62 -4.04 7.73
C TYR A 60 -4.78 -4.31 8.99
N HIS A 61 -4.47 -3.27 9.77
CA HIS A 61 -3.71 -3.43 11.01
C HIS A 61 -4.65 -3.41 12.22
N SER A 62 -4.65 -4.48 13.02
CA SER A 62 -5.57 -4.63 14.16
C SER A 62 -5.33 -3.63 15.30
N SER A 63 -4.07 -3.26 15.57
CA SER A 63 -3.77 -2.27 16.62
C SER A 63 -4.12 -0.84 16.24
N TYR A 64 -3.82 -0.43 15.01
CA TYR A 64 -4.17 0.90 14.50
C TYR A 64 -5.64 1.00 14.05
N LEU A 65 -6.32 -0.14 13.89
CA LEU A 65 -7.69 -0.23 13.40
C LEU A 65 -7.87 0.50 12.05
N THR A 66 -6.91 0.37 11.14
CA THR A 66 -6.93 1.08 9.86
C THR A 66 -6.16 0.30 8.79
N PRO A 67 -6.43 0.52 7.48
CA PRO A 67 -5.57 0.02 6.42
C PRO A 67 -4.17 0.61 6.53
N VAL A 68 -3.17 -0.20 6.21
CA VAL A 68 -1.75 0.16 6.30
C VAL A 68 -1.00 -0.24 5.04
N VAL A 69 0.16 0.41 4.83
CA VAL A 69 1.03 0.17 3.69
C VAL A 69 2.36 -0.39 4.18
N TYR A 70 2.69 -1.57 3.66
CA TYR A 70 4.05 -2.09 3.67
C TYR A 70 4.62 -1.99 2.27
N PHE A 71 5.92 -1.73 2.16
CA PHE A 71 6.60 -1.74 0.89
C PHE A 71 8.04 -2.26 0.99
N ARG A 72 8.60 -2.60 -0.17
CA ARG A 72 10.02 -2.87 -0.36
C ARG A 72 10.51 -2.11 -1.56
N THR A 73 11.71 -1.57 -1.43
CA THR A 73 12.40 -0.88 -2.51
C THR A 73 13.20 -1.89 -3.31
N CYS A 74 13.00 -1.93 -4.62
CA CYS A 74 13.79 -2.71 -5.56
C CYS A 74 14.61 -1.74 -6.40
N ARG A 75 15.94 -1.85 -6.37
CA ARG A 75 16.83 -1.06 -7.23
C ARG A 75 17.41 -1.92 -8.33
N ARG A 76 17.48 -1.38 -9.53
CA ARG A 76 18.13 -2.05 -10.66
C ARG A 76 19.63 -2.14 -10.40
N VAL A 77 20.20 -3.31 -10.61
CA VAL A 77 21.63 -3.61 -10.63
C VAL A 77 21.95 -4.35 -11.94
N ASP A 78 23.23 -4.49 -12.27
CA ASP A 78 23.66 -5.06 -13.56
C ASP A 78 22.99 -6.42 -13.88
N ASP A 79 22.80 -7.26 -12.86
CA ASP A 79 22.21 -8.61 -12.98
C ASP A 79 20.75 -8.73 -12.50
N GLY A 80 20.00 -7.63 -12.39
CA GLY A 80 18.57 -7.67 -12.09
C GLY A 80 18.09 -6.66 -11.06
N TRP A 81 17.28 -7.11 -10.10
CA TRP A 81 16.69 -6.26 -9.07
C TRP A 81 17.22 -6.66 -7.70
N MET A 82 17.77 -5.69 -6.97
CA MET A 82 18.22 -5.86 -5.60
C MET A 82 17.19 -5.26 -4.64
N LEU A 83 16.83 -6.04 -3.61
CA LEU A 83 15.99 -5.56 -2.52
C LEU A 83 16.79 -4.63 -1.60
N ALA A 84 16.26 -3.43 -1.37
CA ALA A 84 16.71 -2.50 -0.36
C ALA A 84 15.62 -2.36 0.71
N TYR A 85 16.03 -2.53 1.97
CA TYR A 85 15.15 -2.37 3.13
C TYR A 85 15.40 -0.99 3.74
N ASP A 86 14.94 0.05 3.05
CA ASP A 86 15.10 1.42 3.52
C ASP A 86 13.84 2.25 3.25
N CYS A 87 13.63 3.25 4.11
CA CYS A 87 12.61 4.28 3.95
C CYS A 87 13.15 5.52 3.22
N SER A 88 14.43 5.52 2.80
CA SER A 88 15.14 6.72 2.35
C SER A 88 14.58 7.30 1.04
N SER A 89 13.93 6.44 0.24
CA SER A 89 13.31 6.83 -1.02
C SER A 89 11.91 7.44 -0.87
N VAL A 90 11.37 7.51 0.36
CA VAL A 90 10.00 7.95 0.63
C VAL A 90 10.00 9.07 1.67
N ARG A 91 9.33 10.19 1.36
CA ARG A 91 9.19 11.33 2.28
C ARG A 91 8.02 11.15 3.26
N SER A 92 7.98 10.01 3.95
CA SER A 92 6.91 9.66 4.90
C SER A 92 7.49 9.14 6.21
N HIS A 93 6.72 9.19 7.30
CA HIS A 93 7.11 8.56 8.56
C HIS A 93 7.07 7.04 8.40
N CYS A 94 8.25 6.40 8.45
CA CYS A 94 8.43 5.00 8.08
C CYS A 94 9.47 4.31 8.98
N SER A 95 9.20 3.05 9.31
CA SER A 95 10.08 2.13 10.05
C SER A 95 10.33 0.86 9.25
N ILE A 96 11.31 0.05 9.67
CA ILE A 96 11.45 -1.33 9.20
C ILE A 96 10.85 -2.26 10.24
N GLU A 97 9.94 -3.12 9.83
CA GLU A 97 9.23 -4.06 10.71
C GLU A 97 9.19 -5.46 10.10
N GLU A 98 9.17 -6.47 10.96
CA GLU A 98 8.97 -7.85 10.52
C GLU A 98 7.47 -8.12 10.37
N PHE A 99 7.06 -8.46 9.14
CA PHE A 99 5.69 -8.87 8.84
C PHE A 99 5.69 -10.21 8.10
N ARG A 100 5.10 -11.22 8.75
CA ARG A 100 4.99 -12.60 8.24
C ARG A 100 6.35 -13.22 7.88
N GLY A 101 7.32 -13.11 8.79
CA GLY A 101 8.63 -13.75 8.66
C GLY A 101 9.59 -13.05 7.70
N SER A 102 9.35 -11.77 7.40
CA SER A 102 10.19 -11.03 6.49
C SER A 102 10.14 -9.53 6.76
N ASN A 103 11.23 -8.82 6.47
CA ASN A 103 11.33 -7.38 6.73
C ASN A 103 10.57 -6.57 5.66
N TRP A 104 9.87 -5.55 6.10
CA TRP A 104 9.16 -4.60 5.26
C TRP A 104 9.40 -3.19 5.77
N ALA A 105 9.48 -2.23 4.84
CA ALA A 105 9.29 -0.84 5.20
C ALA A 105 7.79 -0.63 5.48
N PHE A 106 7.47 -0.02 6.61
CA PHE A 106 6.11 0.22 7.07
C PHE A 106 5.86 1.72 7.12
N ILE A 107 4.85 2.19 6.39
CA ILE A 107 4.40 3.58 6.48
C ILE A 107 3.43 3.65 7.65
N HIS A 108 3.82 4.38 8.69
CA HIS A 108 2.96 4.56 9.86
C HIS A 108 1.71 5.33 9.42
N PRO A 109 0.50 4.82 9.73
CA PRO A 109 -0.69 5.64 9.61
C PRO A 109 -0.52 6.84 10.55
N CYS A 110 -0.61 8.04 10.00
CA CYS A 110 -0.66 9.26 10.79
C CYS A 110 -2.12 9.49 11.23
N ASP A 111 -2.34 10.41 12.16
CA ASP A 111 -3.70 10.88 12.50
C ASP A 111 -4.25 11.74 11.35
N THR A 112 -4.60 11.10 10.23
CA THR A 112 -5.23 11.72 9.06
C THR A 112 -6.59 11.11 8.77
N ASP A 113 -7.18 10.44 9.75
CA ASP A 113 -8.50 9.82 9.64
C ASP A 113 -9.58 10.86 9.28
N GLU A 114 -9.41 12.11 9.72
CA GLU A 114 -10.28 13.23 9.35
C GLU A 114 -10.22 13.60 7.86
N LEU A 115 -9.14 13.22 7.15
CA LEU A 115 -8.98 13.46 5.72
C LEU A 115 -9.57 12.33 4.86
N ILE A 116 -9.94 11.20 5.48
CA ILE A 116 -10.50 10.05 4.78
C ILE A 116 -12.00 10.31 4.56
N LEU A 117 -12.36 10.65 3.32
CA LEU A 117 -13.74 10.96 2.97
C LEU A 117 -14.60 9.69 3.04
N ASN A 118 -15.59 9.71 3.96
CA ASN A 118 -16.64 8.69 4.10
C ASN A 118 -16.12 7.24 4.23
N GLY A 119 -14.94 7.03 4.82
CA GLY A 119 -14.34 5.70 4.94
C GLY A 119 -13.98 5.05 3.61
N SER A 120 -13.72 5.85 2.57
CA SER A 120 -13.33 5.34 1.26
C SER A 120 -11.88 4.87 1.24
N LEU A 121 -11.65 3.61 0.83
CA LEU A 121 -10.32 3.05 0.62
C LEU A 121 -9.55 3.78 -0.50
N VAL A 122 -10.27 4.31 -1.50
CA VAL A 122 -9.69 5.15 -2.56
C VAL A 122 -9.20 6.48 -1.98
N SER A 123 -10.00 7.13 -1.12
CA SER A 123 -9.59 8.36 -0.44
C SER A 123 -8.41 8.13 0.51
N TRP A 124 -8.36 6.99 1.19
CA TRP A 124 -7.21 6.61 1.99
C TRP A 124 -5.97 6.39 1.12
N ALA A 125 -6.11 5.67 0.01
CA ALA A 125 -5.01 5.37 -0.90
C ALA A 125 -4.40 6.62 -1.54
N SER A 126 -5.21 7.64 -1.84
CA SER A 126 -4.71 8.91 -2.40
C SER A 126 -3.81 9.69 -1.44
N ILE A 127 -3.85 9.39 -0.14
CA ILE A 127 -2.98 9.96 0.89
C ILE A 127 -1.77 9.04 1.09
N TYR A 128 -2.02 7.77 1.40
CA TYR A 128 -0.99 6.85 1.90
C TYR A 128 -0.17 6.16 0.80
N LEU A 129 -0.73 5.97 -0.40
CA LEU A 129 0.03 5.42 -1.53
C LEU A 129 0.70 6.47 -2.38
N GLN A 130 0.30 7.75 -2.29
CA GLN A 130 0.90 8.85 -3.07
C GLN A 130 2.44 8.88 -3.06
N PRO A 131 3.13 8.63 -1.94
CA PRO A 131 4.60 8.64 -1.90
C PRO A 131 5.26 7.52 -2.71
N LEU A 132 4.54 6.41 -2.93
CA LEU A 132 5.04 5.21 -3.62
C LEU A 132 4.52 5.10 -5.05
N LEU A 133 3.32 5.62 -5.27
CA LEU A 133 2.56 5.51 -6.48
C LEU A 133 1.95 6.91 -6.71
N PRO A 134 2.57 7.78 -7.52
CA PRO A 134 1.97 9.07 -7.87
C PRO A 134 0.72 8.80 -8.71
N LEU A 135 -0.42 8.71 -8.01
CA LEU A 135 -1.72 8.45 -8.59
C LEU A 135 -2.13 9.66 -9.44
N VAL A 136 -2.40 9.43 -10.73
CA VAL A 136 -3.01 10.47 -11.57
C VAL A 136 -4.46 10.62 -11.12
N SER A 137 -4.83 11.80 -10.66
CA SER A 137 -6.14 12.08 -10.03
C SER A 137 -7.35 11.74 -10.92
N THR A 138 -7.17 11.67 -12.24
CA THR A 138 -8.22 11.32 -13.21
C THR A 138 -8.51 9.82 -13.30
N ALA A 139 -7.67 8.96 -12.73
CA ALA A 139 -7.83 7.50 -12.86
C ALA A 139 -8.71 6.86 -11.77
N TRP A 140 -9.27 7.68 -10.88
CA TRP A 140 -10.09 7.26 -9.72
C TRP A 140 -11.53 7.80 -9.75
N MET A 141 -11.87 8.61 -10.75
CA MET A 141 -13.25 9.07 -11.06
C MET A 141 -13.93 8.10 -12.01
#